data_AF-A0A1V1VFA6-F1
#
_entry.id   AF-A0A1V1VFA6-F1
#
_cell.length_a   1.000
_cell.length_b   1.000
_cell.length_c   1.000
_cell.angle_alpha   90.00
_cell.angle_beta   90.00
_cell.angle_gamma   90.00
#
_symmetry.space_group_name_H-M   'P 1'
#
loop_
_entity.id
_entity.type
_entity.pdbx_description
1 polymer ?
#
loop_
_entity_poly.entity_id
_entity_poly.type
_entity_poly.pdbx_seq_one_letter_code
_entity_poly.pdbx_strand_id
1 'polypeptide(L)'
;MTKSLLLLNQLKIIVCIVFFLGSSNAFAKVVLSNVHLLNYTDTYGNLYFPRFSDLQLPSPLDVHGSLIASHTKISPLPSPLKVKGNVDLSYSNITFLPNVLKVGGYLNLAHSQVNRLPEGLIVPGDLSLISTPITYLPNNLFVGGNLYLNNTKLTYLPLNLKVGGDLVVIPIDLFSI
;
A
#
# COMPACT_ATOMS: atom_id res chain seq x y z
N MET A 1 35.39 -31.84 9.34
CA MET A 1 34.25 -30.96 9.00
C MET A 1 34.79 -29.79 8.20
N THR A 2 34.75 -29.95 6.88
CA THR A 2 35.50 -29.18 5.88
C THR A 2 34.76 -27.90 5.50
N LYS A 3 35.52 -26.90 5.01
CA LYS A 3 35.14 -25.57 4.50
C LYS A 3 33.97 -25.51 3.49
N SER A 4 33.30 -26.63 3.20
CA SER A 4 32.14 -26.76 2.32
C SER A 4 30.85 -26.19 2.90
N LEU A 5 30.70 -26.12 4.23
CA LEU A 5 29.47 -25.58 4.85
C LEU A 5 29.42 -24.04 4.92
N LEU A 6 30.57 -23.36 4.79
CA LEU A 6 30.64 -21.89 4.82
C LEU A 6 30.37 -21.24 3.44
N LEU A 7 30.49 -22.00 2.35
CA LEU A 7 30.14 -21.50 1.00
C LEU A 7 28.63 -21.56 0.70
N LEU A 8 27.86 -22.37 1.42
CA LEU A 8 26.42 -22.52 1.16
C LEU A 8 25.58 -21.32 1.62
N ASN A 9 26.13 -20.46 2.49
CA ASN A 9 25.44 -19.26 2.99
C ASN A 9 25.82 -17.95 2.25
N GLN A 10 26.73 -18.04 1.27
CA GLN A 10 27.06 -16.95 0.33
C GLN A 10 26.39 -17.17 -1.05
N LEU A 11 25.66 -18.29 -1.23
CA LEU A 11 25.09 -18.74 -2.50
C LEU A 11 23.55 -18.59 -2.56
N LYS A 12 22.98 -17.53 -1.95
CA LYS A 12 21.58 -17.12 -2.14
C LYS A 12 21.42 -15.77 -2.83
N ILE A 13 22.52 -15.17 -3.26
CA ILE A 13 22.54 -13.93 -4.04
C ILE A 13 23.27 -14.30 -5.33
N ILE A 14 22.56 -14.37 -6.45
CA ILE A 14 22.99 -14.29 -7.86
C ILE A 14 22.01 -15.15 -8.70
N VAL A 15 21.00 -14.49 -9.25
CA VAL A 15 20.67 -14.56 -10.67
C VAL A 15 20.31 -13.13 -11.10
N CYS A 16 21.33 -12.29 -11.27
CA CYS A 16 21.22 -11.06 -12.05
C CYS A 16 21.78 -11.40 -13.44
N ILE A 17 20.92 -11.79 -14.38
CA ILE A 17 21.28 -11.79 -15.79
C ILE A 17 20.99 -10.38 -16.31
N VAL A 18 22.04 -9.56 -16.37
CA VAL A 18 22.03 -8.26 -17.04
C VAL A 18 22.57 -8.48 -18.45
N PHE A 19 21.69 -8.53 -19.45
CA PHE A 19 22.06 -8.23 -20.83
C PHE A 19 21.83 -6.74 -21.05
N PHE A 20 22.92 -5.97 -21.12
CA PHE A 20 22.90 -4.56 -21.50
C PHE A 20 22.94 -4.48 -23.02
N LEU A 21 21.94 -3.85 -23.64
CA LEU A 21 22.03 -3.12 -24.91
C LEU A 21 20.70 -2.36 -25.13
N GLY A 22 20.73 -1.03 -24.95
CA GLY A 22 19.73 -0.09 -25.48
C GLY A 22 18.75 0.56 -24.49
N SER A 23 18.82 1.90 -24.44
CA SER A 23 17.75 2.87 -24.10
C SER A 23 17.08 2.87 -22.71
N SER A 24 17.22 4.01 -22.02
CA SER A 24 16.61 4.40 -20.72
C SER A 24 16.89 3.43 -19.57
N ASN A 25 17.68 3.85 -18.58
CA ASN A 25 17.91 3.08 -17.36
C ASN A 25 16.66 3.05 -16.47
N ALA A 26 15.62 2.35 -16.91
CA ALA A 26 14.65 1.74 -16.03
C ALA A 26 15.30 0.44 -15.53
N PHE A 27 15.88 0.46 -14.33
CA PHE A 27 16.29 -0.79 -13.68
C PHE A 27 15.04 -1.67 -13.54
N ALA A 28 15.08 -2.88 -14.09
CA ALA A 28 13.98 -3.82 -13.97
C ALA A 28 13.72 -4.10 -12.47
N LYS A 29 12.46 -3.92 -12.06
CA LYS A 29 12.03 -4.13 -10.68
C LYS A 29 12.20 -5.60 -10.30
N VAL A 30 12.69 -5.87 -9.09
CA VAL A 30 12.74 -7.26 -8.59
C VAL A 30 11.32 -7.77 -8.38
N VAL A 31 10.97 -8.85 -9.08
CA VAL A 31 9.66 -9.52 -8.96
C VAL A 31 9.73 -10.61 -7.90
N LEU A 32 8.90 -10.49 -6.86
CA LEU A 32 8.79 -11.51 -5.83
C LEU A 32 7.86 -12.64 -6.31
N SER A 33 8.30 -13.88 -6.06
CA SER A 33 7.43 -15.05 -6.11
C SER A 33 6.70 -15.21 -4.77
N ASN A 34 5.68 -16.06 -4.73
CA ASN A 34 5.01 -16.40 -3.47
C ASN A 34 5.97 -17.02 -2.44
N VAL A 35 6.98 -17.77 -2.88
CA VAL A 35 8.00 -18.33 -1.98
C VAL A 35 8.90 -17.23 -1.43
N HIS A 36 9.27 -16.24 -2.25
CA HIS A 36 10.09 -15.11 -1.78
C HIS A 36 9.36 -14.17 -0.82
N LEU A 37 8.01 -14.11 -0.86
CA LEU A 37 7.21 -13.35 0.12
C LEU A 37 7.40 -13.86 1.56
N LEU A 38 7.77 -15.14 1.75
CA LEU A 38 8.01 -15.71 3.07
C LEU A 38 9.16 -15.01 3.80
N ASN A 39 10.10 -14.39 3.07
CA ASN A 39 11.18 -13.59 3.68
C ASN A 39 10.69 -12.29 4.32
N TYR A 40 9.45 -11.89 4.03
CA TYR A 40 8.80 -10.67 4.50
C TYR A 40 7.60 -10.96 5.39
N THR A 41 7.32 -12.24 5.69
CA THR A 41 6.13 -12.67 6.44
C THR A 41 6.52 -13.09 7.85
N ASP A 42 5.83 -12.57 8.87
CA ASP A 42 6.00 -13.02 10.25
C ASP A 42 5.12 -14.25 10.59
N THR A 43 5.23 -14.77 11.81
CA THR A 43 4.45 -15.95 12.24
C THR A 43 2.94 -15.70 12.37
N TYR A 44 2.51 -14.44 12.38
CA TYR A 44 1.09 -14.06 12.40
C TYR A 44 0.53 -13.82 10.99
N GLY A 45 1.37 -13.96 9.95
CA GLY A 45 0.99 -13.71 8.56
C GLY A 45 1.02 -12.25 8.15
N ASN A 46 1.63 -11.36 8.97
CA ASN A 46 1.85 -9.98 8.57
C ASN A 46 2.98 -9.92 7.53
N LEU A 47 2.77 -9.16 6.46
CA LEU A 47 3.80 -8.80 5.49
C LEU A 47 4.41 -7.45 5.85
N TYR A 48 5.73 -7.41 6.03
CA TYR A 48 6.48 -6.19 6.27
C TYR A 48 7.55 -5.98 5.20
N PHE A 49 7.50 -4.84 4.54
CA PHE A 49 8.52 -4.44 3.57
C PHE A 49 9.43 -3.35 4.16
N PRO A 50 10.77 -3.49 4.07
CA PRO A 50 11.70 -2.46 4.49
C PRO A 50 11.44 -1.12 3.81
N ARG A 51 11.72 -0.01 4.50
CA ARG A 51 11.62 1.33 3.92
C ARG A 51 12.41 1.41 2.61
N PHE A 52 11.88 2.18 1.66
CA PHE A 52 12.41 2.38 0.31
C PHE A 52 12.44 1.14 -0.58
N SER A 53 11.86 0.00 -0.15
CA SER A 53 11.73 -1.18 -1.00
C SER A 53 11.05 -0.84 -2.31
N ASP A 54 11.65 -1.27 -3.41
CA ASP A 54 11.14 -1.08 -4.77
C ASP A 54 10.97 -2.46 -5.42
N LEU A 55 9.95 -3.19 -4.97
CA LEU A 55 9.65 -4.57 -5.38
C LEU A 55 8.33 -4.65 -6.16
N GLN A 56 8.22 -5.65 -7.05
CA GLN A 56 6.96 -6.05 -7.66
C GLN A 56 6.42 -7.26 -6.91
N LEU A 57 5.18 -7.15 -6.41
CA LEU A 57 4.52 -8.23 -5.69
C LEU A 57 3.85 -9.20 -6.68
N PRO A 58 3.75 -10.50 -6.33
CA PRO A 58 2.98 -11.44 -7.13
C PRO A 58 1.49 -11.08 -7.12
N SER A 59 0.79 -11.41 -8.21
CA SER A 59 -0.64 -11.15 -8.38
C SER A 59 -1.35 -12.44 -8.82
N PRO A 60 -2.44 -12.86 -8.16
CA PRO A 60 -3.10 -12.25 -7.00
C PRO A 60 -2.27 -12.31 -5.70
N LEU A 61 -2.65 -11.50 -4.70
CA LEU A 61 -2.05 -11.56 -3.37
C LEU A 61 -3.12 -11.67 -2.26
N ASP A 62 -2.95 -12.67 -1.40
CA ASP A 62 -3.72 -12.86 -0.17
C ASP A 62 -2.77 -12.77 1.04
N VAL A 63 -3.06 -11.83 1.95
CA VAL A 63 -2.27 -11.56 3.15
C VAL A 63 -3.09 -11.97 4.36
N HIS A 64 -2.60 -12.98 5.08
CA HIS A 64 -3.32 -13.56 6.22
C HIS A 64 -3.34 -12.67 7.47
N GLY A 65 -2.35 -11.78 7.62
CA GLY A 65 -2.31 -10.74 8.64
C GLY A 65 -2.45 -9.35 8.02
N SER A 66 -1.61 -8.41 8.47
CA SER A 66 -1.55 -7.03 7.98
C SER A 66 -0.50 -6.86 6.88
N LEU A 67 -0.69 -5.88 6.00
CA LEU A 67 0.29 -5.47 4.99
C LEU A 67 0.89 -4.12 5.37
N ILE A 68 2.19 -4.12 5.71
CA ILE A 68 2.96 -2.93 6.08
C ILE A 68 3.97 -2.64 4.97
N ALA A 69 3.61 -1.71 4.09
CA ALA A 69 4.46 -1.22 3.00
C ALA A 69 4.62 0.31 3.03
N SER A 70 4.55 0.89 4.22
CA SER A 70 4.81 2.31 4.47
C SER A 70 6.23 2.70 4.01
N HIS A 71 6.40 3.91 3.47
CA HIS A 71 7.67 4.41 2.94
C HIS A 71 8.30 3.54 1.83
N THR A 72 7.52 2.73 1.12
CA THR A 72 8.02 1.93 -0.01
C THR A 72 7.70 2.56 -1.37
N LYS A 73 8.36 2.04 -2.40
CA LYS A 73 8.07 2.32 -3.82
C LYS A 73 7.32 1.16 -4.47
N ILE A 74 6.66 0.32 -3.68
CA ILE A 74 5.89 -0.82 -4.20
C ILE A 74 4.68 -0.30 -4.97
N SER A 75 4.82 -0.31 -6.29
CA SER A 75 3.78 -0.02 -7.27
C SER A 75 4.05 -0.83 -8.55
N PRO A 76 2.99 -1.24 -9.29
CA PRO A 76 1.60 -1.24 -8.85
C PRO A 76 1.37 -2.24 -7.70
N LEU A 77 0.28 -2.06 -6.95
CA LEU A 77 -0.22 -3.08 -6.05
C LEU A 77 -0.81 -4.27 -6.84
N PRO A 78 -0.73 -5.50 -6.32
CA PRO A 78 -1.31 -6.67 -6.97
C PRO A 78 -2.84 -6.57 -7.03
N SER A 79 -3.45 -7.23 -8.01
CA SER A 79 -4.90 -7.26 -8.20
C SER A 79 -5.36 -8.66 -8.62
N PRO A 80 -6.28 -9.31 -7.89
CA PRO A 80 -6.86 -8.86 -6.62
C PRO A 80 -5.85 -8.82 -5.46
N LEU A 81 -6.09 -7.92 -4.50
CA LEU A 81 -5.39 -7.83 -3.22
C LEU A 81 -6.38 -8.02 -2.06
N LYS A 82 -6.14 -9.05 -1.25
CA LYS A 82 -6.90 -9.32 -0.02
C LYS A 82 -5.97 -9.27 1.18
N VAL A 83 -6.34 -8.52 2.21
CA VAL A 83 -5.60 -8.40 3.46
C VAL A 83 -6.58 -8.61 4.60
N LYS A 84 -6.38 -9.63 5.43
CA LYS A 84 -7.28 -9.93 6.55
C LYS A 84 -7.14 -8.93 7.70
N GLY A 85 -5.95 -8.36 7.87
CA GLY A 85 -5.66 -7.34 8.87
C GLY A 85 -5.68 -5.93 8.31
N ASN A 86 -4.75 -5.11 8.80
CA ASN A 86 -4.61 -3.70 8.43
C ASN A 86 -3.74 -3.53 7.18
N VAL A 87 -3.91 -2.41 6.49
CA VAL A 87 -3.06 -2.02 5.36
C VAL A 87 -2.44 -0.65 5.66
N ASP A 88 -1.11 -0.61 5.76
CA ASP A 88 -0.35 0.62 5.88
C ASP A 88 0.49 0.87 4.64
N LEU A 89 0.09 1.89 3.88
CA LEU A 89 0.72 2.38 2.66
C LEU A 89 1.12 3.86 2.81
N SER A 90 1.23 4.34 4.04
CA SER A 90 1.60 5.73 4.31
C SER A 90 2.98 6.06 3.74
N TYR A 91 3.15 7.32 3.30
CA TYR A 91 4.40 7.80 2.68
C TYR A 91 4.90 6.96 1.47
N SER A 92 4.01 6.22 0.81
CA SER A 92 4.34 5.46 -0.39
C SER A 92 4.10 6.28 -1.67
N ASN A 93 4.67 5.82 -2.79
CA ASN A 93 4.44 6.43 -4.11
C ASN A 93 3.18 5.89 -4.82
N ILE A 94 2.27 5.25 -4.09
CA ILE A 94 1.05 4.69 -4.68
C ILE A 94 0.13 5.83 -5.12
N THR A 95 -0.34 5.77 -6.37
CA THR A 95 -1.26 6.75 -6.96
C THR A 95 -2.69 6.23 -7.09
N PHE A 96 -2.87 4.91 -7.13
CA PHE A 96 -4.17 4.25 -7.18
C PHE A 96 -4.12 2.90 -6.45
N LEU A 97 -5.26 2.51 -5.86
CA LEU A 97 -5.48 1.18 -5.30
C LEU A 97 -5.98 0.22 -6.40
N PRO A 98 -5.80 -1.11 -6.22
CA PRO A 98 -6.39 -2.08 -7.14
C PRO A 98 -7.92 -2.06 -7.04
N ASN A 99 -8.63 -2.25 -8.16
CA ASN A 99 -10.10 -2.26 -8.21
C ASN A 99 -10.70 -3.34 -7.30
N VAL A 100 -9.99 -4.45 -7.13
CA VAL A 100 -10.39 -5.54 -6.22
C VAL A 100 -9.47 -5.52 -5.02
N LEU A 101 -9.76 -4.60 -4.09
CA LEU A 101 -9.13 -4.49 -2.78
C LEU A 101 -10.09 -4.94 -1.69
N LYS A 102 -9.67 -5.87 -0.84
CA LYS A 102 -10.35 -6.21 0.42
C LYS A 102 -9.41 -6.01 1.59
N VAL A 103 -9.85 -5.23 2.58
CA VAL A 103 -9.13 -4.99 3.84
C VAL A 103 -10.03 -5.40 4.99
N GLY A 104 -9.50 -6.12 5.98
CA GLY A 104 -10.27 -6.54 7.15
C GLY A 104 -10.18 -5.57 8.33
N GLY A 105 -9.17 -4.69 8.36
CA GLY A 105 -8.99 -3.67 9.38
C GLY A 105 -8.96 -2.23 8.83
N TYR A 106 -8.01 -1.42 9.29
CA TYR A 106 -7.82 -0.05 8.81
C TYR A 106 -7.03 0.02 7.50
N LEU A 107 -7.17 1.15 6.79
CA LEU A 107 -6.40 1.50 5.61
C LEU A 107 -5.73 2.87 5.80
N ASN A 108 -4.41 2.88 5.89
CA ASN A 108 -3.63 4.11 6.02
C ASN A 108 -2.95 4.47 4.69
N LEU A 109 -3.35 5.59 4.10
CA LEU A 109 -2.80 6.16 2.86
C LEU A 109 -2.17 7.54 3.10
N ALA A 110 -1.98 7.94 4.37
CA ALA A 110 -1.46 9.25 4.71
C ALA A 110 -0.14 9.55 3.98
N HIS A 111 -0.02 10.76 3.44
CA HIS A 111 1.17 11.22 2.70
C HIS A 111 1.52 10.38 1.45
N SER A 112 0.63 9.52 0.98
CA SER A 112 0.79 8.86 -0.32
C SER A 112 0.37 9.77 -1.47
N GLN A 113 0.57 9.31 -2.71
CA GLN A 113 0.18 10.04 -3.92
C GLN A 113 -1.21 9.62 -4.44
N VAL A 114 -2.01 8.96 -3.62
CA VAL A 114 -3.34 8.46 -4.04
C VAL A 114 -4.24 9.63 -4.42
N ASN A 115 -4.71 9.60 -5.66
CA ASN A 115 -5.61 10.63 -6.20
C ASN A 115 -7.02 10.10 -6.50
N ARG A 116 -7.24 8.78 -6.37
CA ARG A 116 -8.53 8.12 -6.54
C ARG A 116 -8.65 6.87 -5.68
N LEU A 117 -9.85 6.62 -5.17
CA LEU A 117 -10.22 5.38 -4.50
C LEU A 117 -11.11 4.53 -5.43
N PRO A 118 -11.09 3.19 -5.31
CA PRO A 118 -11.97 2.34 -6.10
C PRO A 118 -13.42 2.51 -5.66
N GLU A 119 -14.35 2.41 -6.61
CA GLU A 119 -15.78 2.43 -6.32
C GLU A 119 -16.18 1.28 -5.39
N GLY A 120 -17.07 1.57 -4.44
CA GLY A 120 -17.53 0.60 -3.45
C GLY A 120 -16.44 0.13 -2.47
N LEU A 121 -15.37 0.90 -2.27
CA LEU A 121 -14.38 0.62 -1.23
C LEU A 121 -15.04 0.53 0.14
N ILE A 122 -14.77 -0.58 0.84
CA ILE A 122 -15.21 -0.84 2.21
C ILE A 122 -13.94 -0.96 3.06
N VAL A 123 -13.82 -0.11 4.09
CA VAL A 123 -12.77 -0.16 5.11
C VAL A 123 -13.45 -0.40 6.46
N PRO A 124 -13.35 -1.60 7.05
CA PRO A 124 -14.01 -1.90 8.33
C PRO A 124 -13.52 -1.05 9.50
N GLY A 125 -12.23 -0.67 9.50
CA GLY A 125 -11.64 0.22 10.49
C GLY A 125 -11.54 1.66 10.00
N ASP A 126 -10.49 2.34 10.45
CA ASP A 126 -10.20 3.72 10.07
C ASP A 126 -9.67 3.83 8.64
N LEU A 127 -9.96 4.96 7.99
CA LEU A 127 -9.37 5.35 6.71
C LEU A 127 -8.65 6.69 6.85
N SER A 128 -7.34 6.68 6.64
CA SER A 128 -6.54 7.91 6.63
C SER A 128 -6.13 8.30 5.21
N LEU A 129 -6.59 9.47 4.76
CA LEU A 129 -6.24 10.12 3.50
C LEU A 129 -5.46 11.42 3.72
N ILE A 130 -4.91 11.61 4.92
CA ILE A 130 -4.23 12.84 5.32
C ILE A 130 -3.14 13.19 4.30
N SER A 131 -3.10 14.44 3.85
CA SER A 131 -2.10 14.95 2.90
C SER A 131 -1.99 14.12 1.60
N THR A 132 -3.11 13.58 1.11
CA THR A 132 -3.18 12.97 -0.23
C THR A 132 -3.73 13.98 -1.25
N PRO A 133 -3.38 13.86 -2.54
CA PRO A 133 -3.87 14.76 -3.60
C PRO A 133 -5.33 14.48 -4.03
N ILE A 134 -6.08 13.67 -3.29
CA ILE A 134 -7.45 13.28 -3.64
C ILE A 134 -8.40 14.50 -3.71
N THR A 135 -9.25 14.53 -4.74
CA THR A 135 -10.18 15.63 -5.02
C THR A 135 -11.65 15.24 -4.93
N TYR A 136 -11.97 13.93 -4.90
CA TYR A 136 -13.31 13.39 -4.70
C TYR A 136 -13.23 12.02 -3.99
N LEU A 137 -14.26 11.69 -3.22
CA LEU A 137 -14.47 10.34 -2.67
C LEU A 137 -15.55 9.62 -3.49
N PRO A 138 -15.48 8.28 -3.65
CA PRO A 138 -16.49 7.54 -4.38
C PRO A 138 -17.85 7.52 -3.65
N ASN A 139 -18.95 7.47 -4.41
CA ASN A 139 -20.30 7.66 -3.85
C ASN A 139 -20.68 6.62 -2.79
N ASN A 140 -20.15 5.39 -2.86
CA ASN A 140 -20.47 4.30 -1.93
C ASN A 140 -19.29 3.92 -1.03
N LEU A 141 -18.46 4.90 -0.64
CA LEU A 141 -17.39 4.68 0.33
C LEU A 141 -17.99 4.35 1.71
N PHE A 142 -17.58 3.21 2.27
CA PHE A 142 -17.88 2.84 3.65
C PHE A 142 -16.60 2.78 4.49
N VAL A 143 -16.60 3.50 5.61
CA VAL A 143 -15.55 3.49 6.63
C VAL A 143 -16.20 3.15 7.96
N GLY A 144 -15.85 2.01 8.57
CA GLY A 144 -16.44 1.58 9.83
C GLY A 144 -15.91 2.33 11.05
N GLY A 145 -14.69 2.86 10.97
CA GLY A 145 -14.08 3.72 11.98
C GLY A 145 -14.09 5.20 11.59
N ASN A 146 -13.02 5.89 11.95
CA ASN A 146 -12.81 7.31 11.67
C ASN A 146 -12.32 7.54 10.23
N LEU A 147 -12.72 8.66 9.63
CA LEU A 147 -12.24 9.12 8.33
C LEU A 147 -11.41 10.40 8.48
N TYR A 148 -10.11 10.31 8.20
CA TYR A 148 -9.18 11.45 8.31
C TYR A 148 -8.87 12.04 6.93
N LEU A 149 -9.23 13.31 6.73
CA LEU A 149 -9.16 14.03 5.45
C LEU A 149 -8.29 15.30 5.51
N ASN A 150 -7.54 15.49 6.60
CA ASN A 150 -6.72 16.68 6.81
C ASN A 150 -5.78 16.92 5.63
N ASN A 151 -5.74 18.16 5.15
CA ASN A 151 -4.84 18.58 4.07
C ASN A 151 -5.06 17.82 2.74
N THR A 152 -6.30 17.40 2.45
CA THR A 152 -6.71 16.91 1.13
C THR A 152 -7.21 18.06 0.24
N LYS A 153 -7.45 17.79 -1.05
CA LYS A 153 -8.02 18.77 -2.00
C LYS A 153 -9.53 18.60 -2.18
N LEU A 154 -10.20 17.94 -1.24
CA LEU A 154 -11.64 17.73 -1.27
C LEU A 154 -12.39 19.04 -1.02
N THR A 155 -13.38 19.33 -1.87
CA THR A 155 -14.27 20.49 -1.70
C THR A 155 -15.69 20.09 -1.30
N TYR A 156 -16.04 18.81 -1.45
CA TYR A 156 -17.32 18.24 -1.06
C TYR A 156 -17.15 16.78 -0.67
N LEU A 157 -18.13 16.26 0.08
CA LEU A 157 -18.27 14.85 0.41
C LEU A 157 -19.40 14.25 -0.43
N PRO A 158 -19.30 12.97 -0.84
CA PRO A 158 -20.37 12.34 -1.58
C PRO A 158 -21.61 12.12 -0.70
N LEU A 159 -22.80 12.21 -1.31
CA LEU A 159 -24.07 12.16 -0.59
C LEU A 159 -24.27 10.86 0.22
N ASN A 160 -23.75 9.75 -0.29
CA ASN A 160 -23.94 8.41 0.31
C ASN A 160 -22.69 7.94 1.09
N LEU A 161 -21.81 8.85 1.50
CA LEU A 161 -20.68 8.55 2.38
C LEU A 161 -21.17 7.96 3.70
N LYS A 162 -20.59 6.83 4.12
CA LYS A 162 -20.87 6.21 5.42
C LYS A 162 -19.60 6.13 6.25
N VAL A 163 -19.59 6.82 7.39
CA VAL A 163 -18.51 6.80 8.38
C VAL A 163 -19.11 6.37 9.72
N GLY A 164 -18.56 5.33 10.35
CA GLY A 164 -19.04 4.81 11.62
C GLY A 164 -18.52 5.56 12.84
N GLY A 165 -17.34 6.19 12.71
CA GLY A 165 -16.75 7.08 13.71
C GLY A 165 -16.76 8.55 13.28
N ASP A 166 -15.72 9.27 13.68
CA ASP A 166 -15.58 10.69 13.43
C ASP A 166 -15.08 10.98 12.01
N LEU A 167 -15.58 12.07 11.45
CA LEU A 167 -15.03 12.70 10.27
C LEU A 167 -14.07 13.82 10.70
N VAL A 168 -12.77 13.61 10.48
CA VAL A 168 -11.73 14.55 10.90
C VAL A 168 -11.22 15.33 9.69
N VAL A 169 -11.55 16.62 9.67
CA VAL A 169 -11.09 17.61 8.68
C VAL A 169 -10.46 18.78 9.40
N ILE A 170 -9.34 19.29 8.87
CA ILE A 170 -8.79 20.59 9.23
C ILE A 170 -8.96 21.48 8.00
N PRO A 171 -9.80 22.53 8.07
CA PRO A 171 -9.92 23.51 7.00
C PRO A 171 -8.58 24.22 6.79
N ILE A 172 -8.12 24.33 5.53
CA ILE A 172 -6.95 25.16 5.20
C ILE A 172 -7.32 26.66 5.21
N ASP A 173 -8.62 27.01 5.24
CA ASP A 173 -9.10 28.39 5.09
C ASP A 173 -9.57 29.04 6.41
N LEU A 174 -8.80 28.91 7.50
CA LEU A 174 -9.07 29.65 8.76
C LEU A 174 -8.09 30.81 9.02
N PHE A 175 -7.16 31.13 8.10
CA PHE A 175 -6.20 32.22 8.27
C PHE A 175 -5.95 33.07 7.02
N SER A 176 -7.00 33.45 6.30
CA SER A 176 -6.90 34.53 5.31
C SER A 176 -8.25 35.27 5.20
N ILE A 177 -8.45 36.21 6.14
CA ILE A 177 -9.33 37.37 5.98
C ILE A 177 -8.42 38.56 5.68
#